data_AF-A0A8J6UNI3-F1
#
_entry.id   AF-A0A8J6UNI3-F1
#
_cell.length_a   1.000
_cell.length_b   1.000
_cell.length_c   1.000
_cell.angle_alpha   90.00
_cell.angle_beta   90.00
_cell.angle_gamma   90.00
#
_symmetry.space_group_name_H-M   'P 1'
#
loop_
_entity.id
_entity.type
_entity.pdbx_description
1 polymer ?
#
loop_
_entity_poly.entity_id
_entity_poly.type
_entity_poly.pdbx_seq_one_letter_code
_entity_poly.pdbx_strand_id
1 'polypeptide(L)'
;MSQESTIASIVADFKEEPRNKIVISSIDLCSYASEELGSELSPQSLAKAVTAFEDGEANEADERIIDAATSLCHQVANRCWGECEDEEEDEWSEVDISTEWSDFYSDNASDLFVTIYQD
;
A
#
# COMPACT_ATOMS: atom_id res chain seq x y z
N MET A 1 -0.58 -8.89 11.55
CA MET A 1 -0.30 -9.77 10.39
C MET A 1 1.12 -9.49 9.96
N SER A 2 1.83 -10.45 9.36
CA SER A 2 3.13 -10.15 8.76
C SER A 2 2.95 -9.44 7.41
N GLN A 3 3.97 -8.72 6.96
CA GLN A 3 4.04 -8.12 5.62
C GLN A 3 3.71 -9.16 4.53
N GLU A 4 4.37 -10.32 4.55
CA GLU A 4 4.13 -11.41 3.59
C GLU A 4 2.68 -11.88 3.61
N SER A 5 2.08 -12.05 4.79
CA SER A 5 0.68 -12.49 4.89
C SER A 5 -0.30 -11.44 4.34
N THR A 6 0.03 -10.16 4.50
CA THR A 6 -0.77 -9.04 3.98
C THR A 6 -0.70 -9.01 2.44
N ILE A 7 0.52 -9.09 1.89
CA ILE A 7 0.74 -9.16 0.44
C ILE A 7 0.03 -10.38 -0.16
N ALA A 8 0.23 -11.56 0.41
CA ALA A 8 -0.34 -12.81 -0.10
C ALA A 8 -1.87 -12.78 -0.11
N SER A 9 -2.52 -12.19 0.90
CA SER A 9 -3.96 -12.04 0.93
C SER A 9 -4.47 -11.17 -0.22
N ILE A 10 -3.88 -9.98 -0.41
CA ILE A 10 -4.31 -9.04 -1.46
C ILE A 10 -4.07 -9.64 -2.85
N VAL A 11 -2.93 -10.29 -3.05
CA VAL A 11 -2.59 -10.95 -4.33
C VAL A 11 -3.53 -12.11 -4.62
N ALA A 12 -3.90 -12.90 -3.61
CA ALA A 12 -4.86 -13.98 -3.77
C ALA A 12 -6.23 -13.44 -4.19
N ASP A 13 -6.74 -12.42 -3.49
CA ASP A 13 -8.02 -11.78 -3.80
C ASP A 13 -8.03 -11.19 -5.22
N PHE A 14 -6.93 -10.56 -5.64
CA PHE A 14 -6.77 -10.06 -7.01
C PHE A 14 -6.77 -11.19 -8.04
N LYS A 15 -6.08 -12.30 -7.78
CA LYS A 15 -6.00 -13.43 -8.72
C LYS A 15 -7.33 -14.18 -8.86
N GLU A 16 -8.19 -14.15 -7.84
CA GLU A 16 -9.55 -14.69 -7.92
C GLU A 16 -10.44 -13.86 -8.87
N GLU A 17 -10.32 -12.53 -8.83
CA GLU A 17 -11.05 -11.63 -9.72
C GLU A 17 -10.14 -10.51 -10.27
N PRO A 18 -9.34 -10.80 -11.32
CA PRO A 18 -8.40 -9.83 -11.88
C PRO A 18 -9.13 -8.60 -12.42
N ARG A 19 -8.69 -7.42 -11.99
CA ARG A 19 -9.23 -6.12 -12.40
C ARG A 19 -8.13 -5.25 -13.00
N ASN A 20 -8.53 -4.15 -13.62
CA ASN A 20 -7.62 -3.12 -14.12
C ASN A 20 -7.06 -2.19 -13.03
N LYS A 21 -7.35 -2.50 -11.76
CA LYS A 21 -6.91 -1.74 -10.60
C LYS A 21 -6.91 -2.61 -9.35
N ILE A 22 -6.08 -2.26 -8.38
CA ILE A 22 -6.01 -2.87 -7.06
C ILE A 22 -6.46 -1.83 -6.03
N VAL A 23 -7.25 -2.24 -5.03
CA VAL A 23 -7.67 -1.35 -3.94
C VAL A 23 -7.16 -1.95 -2.63
N ILE A 24 -6.38 -1.18 -1.89
CA ILE A 24 -5.82 -1.62 -0.60
C ILE A 24 -6.40 -0.75 0.52
N SER A 25 -6.93 -1.41 1.54
CA SER A 25 -7.55 -0.74 2.69
C SER A 25 -6.51 -0.10 3.60
N SER A 26 -6.92 0.93 4.36
CA SER A 26 -6.10 1.51 5.44
C SER A 26 -5.59 0.46 6.44
N ILE A 27 -6.34 -0.61 6.68
CA ILE A 27 -5.99 -1.65 7.65
C ILE A 27 -4.78 -2.45 7.16
N ASP A 28 -4.77 -2.81 5.89
CA ASP A 28 -3.68 -3.57 5.26
C ASP A 28 -2.44 -2.68 5.11
N LEU A 29 -2.62 -1.42 4.69
CA LEU A 29 -1.55 -0.42 4.61
C LEU A 29 -0.90 -0.21 5.97
N CYS A 30 -1.69 0.02 7.02
CA CYS A 30 -1.18 0.19 8.38
C CYS A 30 -0.52 -1.07 8.91
N SER A 31 -1.08 -2.26 8.63
CA SER A 31 -0.48 -3.52 9.07
C SER A 31 0.91 -3.73 8.48
N TYR A 32 1.05 -3.53 7.16
CA TYR A 32 2.34 -3.65 6.47
C TYR A 32 3.35 -2.59 6.92
N ALA A 33 2.93 -1.32 6.90
CA ALA A 33 3.81 -0.20 7.24
C ALA A 33 4.23 -0.22 8.72
N SER A 34 3.41 -0.77 9.62
CA SER A 34 3.80 -0.90 11.03
C SER A 34 5.01 -1.80 11.23
N GLU A 35 5.09 -2.89 10.47
CA GLU A 35 6.23 -3.81 10.51
C GLU A 35 7.47 -3.16 9.89
N GLU A 36 7.32 -2.47 8.76
CA GLU A 36 8.41 -1.74 8.09
C GLU A 36 9.02 -0.66 8.98
N LEU A 37 8.17 0.11 9.66
CA LEU A 37 8.58 1.19 10.54
C LEU A 37 9.06 0.69 11.92
N GLY A 38 8.83 -0.59 12.25
CA GLY A 38 9.08 -1.15 13.58
C GLY A 38 8.23 -0.51 14.68
N SER A 39 7.09 0.09 14.33
CA SER A 39 6.19 0.77 15.27
C SER A 39 4.75 0.74 14.78
N GLU A 40 3.78 0.70 15.71
CA GLU A 40 2.37 0.63 15.36
C GLU A 40 1.90 1.92 14.65
N LEU A 41 1.36 1.75 13.45
CA LEU A 41 0.74 2.81 12.64
C LEU A 41 -0.78 2.66 12.69
N SER A 42 -1.47 3.74 13.07
CA SER A 42 -2.94 3.78 13.04
C SER A 42 -3.46 4.39 11.74
N PRO A 43 -4.69 4.05 11.30
CA PRO A 43 -5.33 4.70 10.16
C PRO A 43 -5.40 6.23 10.29
N GLN A 44 -5.59 6.73 11.51
CA GLN A 44 -5.60 8.17 11.77
C GLN A 44 -4.23 8.82 11.55
N SER A 45 -3.15 8.12 11.91
CA SER A 45 -1.78 8.59 11.65
C SER A 45 -1.49 8.57 10.16
N LEU A 46 -1.87 7.49 9.46
CA LEU A 46 -1.72 7.38 8.02
C LEU A 46 -2.50 8.49 7.28
N ALA A 47 -3.77 8.70 7.62
CA ALA A 47 -4.59 9.75 7.00
C ALA A 47 -3.99 11.15 7.19
N LYS A 48 -3.40 11.44 8.36
CA LYS A 48 -2.69 12.69 8.62
C LYS A 48 -1.43 12.83 7.77
N ALA A 49 -0.64 11.77 7.65
CA ALA A 49 0.55 11.76 6.81
C ALA A 49 0.18 11.99 5.33
N VAL A 50 -0.87 11.32 4.84
CA VAL A 50 -1.38 11.51 3.48
C VAL A 50 -1.84 12.94 3.27
N THR A 51 -2.62 13.50 4.21
CA THR A 51 -3.06 14.90 4.15
C THR A 51 -1.87 15.85 4.06
N ALA A 52 -0.89 15.70 4.96
CA ALA A 52 0.29 16.56 4.98
C ALA A 52 1.11 16.43 3.68
N PHE A 53 1.21 15.23 3.11
CA PHE A 53 1.89 14.99 1.85
C PHE A 53 1.19 15.68 0.67
N GLU A 54 -0.12 15.51 0.54
CA GLU A 54 -0.94 16.15 -0.50
C GLU A 54 -0.95 17.68 -0.40
N ASP A 55 -0.93 18.22 0.82
CA ASP A 55 -0.89 19.66 1.07
C ASP A 55 0.53 20.26 0.90
N GLY A 56 1.56 19.42 0.70
CA GLY A 56 2.96 19.84 0.59
C GLY A 56 3.57 20.31 1.92
N GLU A 57 3.01 19.85 3.04
CA GLU A 57 3.40 20.19 4.41
C GLU A 57 4.02 18.99 5.17
N ALA A 58 4.23 17.86 4.49
CA ALA A 58 4.83 16.66 5.09
C ALA A 58 6.23 16.93 5.65
N ASN A 59 6.50 16.38 6.82
CA ASN A 59 7.85 16.29 7.37
C ASN A 59 8.44 14.90 7.13
N GLU A 60 9.70 14.70 7.52
CA GLU A 60 10.42 13.42 7.36
C GLU A 60 9.67 12.22 7.98
N ALA A 61 8.95 12.40 9.08
CA ALA A 61 8.17 11.31 9.66
C ALA A 61 6.93 10.97 8.84
N ASP A 62 6.26 11.97 8.27
CA ASP A 62 5.12 11.76 7.37
C ASP A 62 5.57 11.08 6.07
N GLU A 63 6.67 11.56 5.47
CA GLU A 63 7.26 10.96 4.27
C GLU A 63 7.61 9.48 4.49
N ARG A 64 8.22 9.14 5.63
CA ARG A 64 8.53 7.74 5.96
C ARG A 64 7.28 6.86 6.11
N ILE A 65 6.17 7.42 6.60
CA ILE A 65 4.89 6.70 6.68
C ILE A 65 4.35 6.43 5.27
N ILE A 66 4.38 7.44 4.39
CA ILE A 66 3.92 7.33 3.01
C ILE A 66 4.79 6.37 2.21
N ASP A 67 6.11 6.43 2.35
CA ASP A 67 7.05 5.52 1.69
C ASP A 67 6.80 4.07 2.11
N ALA A 68 6.65 3.81 3.41
CA ALA A 68 6.37 2.47 3.92
C ALA A 68 5.04 1.92 3.40
N ALA A 69 3.99 2.75 3.33
CA ALA A 69 2.69 2.33 2.81
C ALA A 69 2.70 2.19 1.26
N THR A 70 3.46 3.02 0.55
CA THR A 70 3.63 2.95 -0.91
C THR A 70 4.45 1.73 -1.32
N SER A 71 5.41 1.30 -0.49
CA SER A 71 6.15 0.04 -0.69
C SER A 71 5.19 -1.14 -0.84
N LEU A 72 4.14 -1.25 0.00
CA LEU A 72 3.11 -2.29 -0.16
C LEU A 72 2.46 -2.23 -1.55
N CYS A 73 2.18 -1.04 -2.07
CA CYS A 73 1.56 -0.86 -3.37
C CYS A 73 2.42 -1.47 -4.49
N HIS A 74 3.73 -1.21 -4.47
CA HIS A 74 4.68 -1.82 -5.42
C HIS A 74 4.78 -3.34 -5.24
N GLN A 75 4.91 -3.81 -4.00
CA GLN A 75 5.02 -5.25 -3.71
C GLN A 75 3.80 -6.04 -4.22
N VAL A 76 2.59 -5.49 -4.04
CA VAL A 76 1.36 -6.11 -4.53
C VAL A 76 1.27 -6.00 -6.05
N ALA A 77 1.56 -4.83 -6.63
CA ALA A 77 1.49 -4.63 -8.08
C ALA A 77 2.44 -5.55 -8.85
N ASN A 78 3.69 -5.68 -8.41
CA ASN A 78 4.68 -6.55 -9.03
C ASN A 78 4.20 -8.02 -9.01
N ARG A 79 3.55 -8.47 -7.93
CA ARG A 79 3.00 -9.85 -7.81
C ARG A 79 1.70 -10.07 -8.58
N CYS A 80 0.97 -9.01 -8.89
CA CYS A 80 -0.30 -9.06 -9.62
C CYS A 80 -0.12 -8.92 -11.13
N TRP A 81 0.81 -8.07 -11.56
CA TRP A 81 0.97 -7.65 -12.96
C TRP A 81 2.38 -7.88 -13.51
N GLY A 82 3.39 -8.04 -12.66
CA GLY A 82 4.76 -8.31 -13.06
C GLY A 82 4.96 -9.78 -13.45
N GLU A 83 6.05 -10.03 -14.17
CA GLU A 83 6.49 -11.39 -14.45
C GLU A 83 7.23 -11.94 -13.22
N CYS A 84 6.98 -13.20 -12.88
CA CYS A 84 7.76 -13.88 -11.84
C CYS A 84 9.11 -14.29 -12.46
N GLU A 85 10.19 -13.72 -11.96
CA GLU A 85 11.55 -13.96 -12.45
C GLU A 85 12.17 -15.15 -11.73
N ASP A 86 11.94 -15.25 -10.42
CA ASP A 86 12.37 -16.36 -9.57
C ASP A 86 11.34 -16.63 -8.45
N GLU A 87 10.68 -17.79 -8.50
CA GLU A 87 9.70 -18.20 -7.47
C GLU A 87 10.38 -18.56 -6.13
N GLU A 88 11.63 -19.00 -6.13
CA GLU A 88 12.36 -19.40 -4.91
C GLU A 88 12.90 -18.18 -4.16
N GLU A 89 13.26 -17.12 -4.87
CA GLU A 89 13.76 -15.85 -4.30
C GLU A 89 12.67 -14.77 -4.14
N ASP A 90 11.42 -15.06 -4.51
CA ASP A 90 10.28 -14.11 -4.51
C ASP A 90 10.60 -12.83 -5.31
N GLU A 91 11.24 -13.00 -6.47
CA GLU A 91 11.67 -11.94 -7.37
C GLU A 91 10.64 -11.75 -8.49
N TRP A 92 10.19 -10.49 -8.64
CA TRP A 92 9.15 -10.08 -9.57
C TRP A 92 9.61 -8.85 -10.33
N SER A 93 9.35 -8.81 -11.64
CA SER A 93 9.61 -7.63 -12.44
C SER A 93 8.84 -6.43 -11.89
N GLU A 94 9.52 -5.29 -11.82
CA GLU A 94 8.89 -4.03 -11.42
C GLU A 94 7.85 -3.59 -12.45
N VAL A 95 6.70 -3.13 -11.94
CA VAL A 95 5.61 -2.59 -12.75
C VAL A 95 5.48 -1.10 -12.48
N ASP A 96 5.41 -0.30 -13.54
CA ASP A 96 5.07 1.11 -13.43
C ASP A 96 3.62 1.24 -12.94
N ILE A 97 3.46 1.94 -11.83
CA ILE A 97 2.15 2.16 -11.20
C ILE A 97 1.90 3.62 -10.90
N SER A 98 0.63 3.98 -10.94
CA SER A 98 0.12 5.20 -10.33
C SER A 98 -0.76 4.87 -9.13
N THR A 99 -0.66 5.69 -8.08
CA THR A 99 -1.44 5.53 -6.84
C THR A 99 -2.37 6.72 -6.64
N GLU A 100 -3.60 6.44 -6.23
CA GLU A 100 -4.61 7.45 -5.88
C GLU A 100 -5.11 7.19 -4.47
N TRP A 101 -4.78 8.10 -3.54
CA TRP A 101 -5.24 8.04 -2.15
C TRP A 101 -6.64 8.64 -2.05
N SER A 102 -7.54 7.96 -1.35
CA SER A 102 -8.94 8.35 -1.22
C SER A 102 -9.41 8.30 0.23
N ASP A 103 -10.45 9.06 0.53
CA ASP A 103 -11.14 9.10 1.82
C ASP A 103 -10.25 9.44 3.04
N PHE A 104 -9.09 10.06 2.82
CA PHE A 104 -8.18 10.49 3.88
C PHE A 104 -8.65 11.74 4.65
N TYR A 105 -9.62 12.49 4.11
CA TYR A 105 -10.34 13.55 4.83
C TYR A 105 -11.63 13.05 5.53
N SER A 106 -11.92 11.74 5.46
CA SER A 106 -13.12 11.16 6.10
C SER A 106 -13.08 11.36 7.63
N ASP A 107 -14.25 11.56 8.23
CA ASP A 107 -14.42 11.53 9.69
C ASP A 107 -14.04 10.15 10.28
N ASN A 108 -14.02 9.12 9.44
CA ASN A 108 -13.57 7.77 9.77
C ASN A 108 -12.32 7.41 8.96
N ALA A 109 -11.15 7.58 9.56
CA ALA A 109 -9.86 7.29 8.92
C ALA A 109 -9.69 5.82 8.48
N SER A 110 -10.52 4.90 8.97
CA SER A 110 -10.51 3.51 8.49
C SER A 110 -11.09 3.36 7.08
N ASP A 111 -11.85 4.35 6.60
CA ASP A 111 -12.37 4.39 5.23
C ASP A 111 -11.30 4.77 4.22
N LEU A 112 -10.13 5.25 4.67
CA LEU A 112 -9.00 5.52 3.79
C LEU A 112 -8.62 4.26 3.01
N PHE A 113 -8.36 4.43 1.71
CA PHE A 113 -7.80 3.39 0.85
C PHE A 113 -6.91 4.03 -0.21
N VAL A 114 -6.07 3.20 -0.80
CA VAL A 114 -5.32 3.55 -2.01
C VAL A 114 -5.81 2.70 -3.17
N THR A 115 -6.01 3.34 -4.32
CA THR A 115 -6.24 2.66 -5.59
C THR A 115 -4.96 2.68 -6.40
N ILE A 116 -4.56 1.51 -6.91
CA ILE A 116 -3.39 1.34 -7.75
C ILE A 116 -3.85 1.07 -9.18
N TYR A 117 -3.26 1.78 -10.14
CA TYR A 117 -3.45 1.55 -11.56
C TYR A 117 -2.12 1.11 -12.19
N GLN A 118 -2.21 0.23 -13.18
CA GLN A 118 -1.08 -0.11 -14.04
C GLN A 118 -0.95 0.95 -15.13
N ASP A 119 0.24 1.55 -15.25
CA ASP A 119 0.53 2.57 -16.26
C ASP A 119 1.07 1.96 -17.58
#